data_AF-A0A2A6DX61-F1
#
_entry.id   AF-A0A2A6DX61-F1
#
_cell.length_a   1.000
_cell.length_b   1.000
_cell.length_c   1.000
_cell.angle_alpha   90.00
_cell.angle_beta   90.00
_cell.angle_gamma   90.00
#
_symmetry.space_group_name_H-M   'P 1'
#
loop_
_entity.id
_entity.type
_entity.pdbx_description
1 polymer ?
#
loop_
_entity_poly.entity_id
_entity_poly.type
_entity_poly.pdbx_seq_one_letter_code
_entity_poly.pdbx_strand_id
1 'polypeptide(L)' 'MPRTVDLFAGCGGLSLGFAQAGFEIVAAYDNWERALECYRANL' A
#
# COMPACT_ATOMS: atom_id res chain seq x y z
N MET A 1 -5.07 -3.20 -15.80
CA MET A 1 -4.79 -3.88 -14.53
C MET A 1 -5.97 -3.66 -13.59
N PRO A 2 -6.29 -4.57 -12.65
CA PRO A 2 -7.34 -4.31 -11.66
C PRO A 2 -6.94 -3.14 -10.77
N ARG A 3 -7.93 -2.31 -10.39
CA ARG A 3 -7.75 -1.20 -9.46
C ARG A 3 -8.01 -1.69 -8.04
N THR A 4 -7.12 -1.36 -7.11
CA THR A 4 -7.14 -1.87 -5.74
C THR A 4 -7.01 -0.74 -4.73
N VAL A 5 -7.71 -0.87 -3.60
CA VAL A 5 -7.50 -0.08 -2.39
C VAL A 5 -6.92 -1.00 -1.32
N ASP A 6 -5.80 -0.62 -0.72
CA ASP A 6 -5.18 -1.34 0.39
C ASP A 6 -5.65 -0.75 1.73
N LEU A 7 -6.39 -1.55 2.53
CA LEU A 7 -6.92 -1.13 3.82
C LEU A 7 -6.13 -1.81 4.93
N PHE A 8 -5.77 -1.05 5.97
CA PHE A 8 -4.85 -1.49 7.01
C PHE A 8 -3.47 -1.83 6.42
N ALA A 9 -3.00 -0.94 5.54
CA ALA A 9 -1.85 -1.15 4.68
C ALA A 9 -0.53 -1.31 5.46
N GLY A 10 -0.47 -0.88 6.73
CA GLY A 10 0.72 -0.91 7.55
C GLY A 10 1.90 -0.25 6.84
N CYS A 11 3.07 -0.89 6.90
CA CYS A 11 4.28 -0.45 6.21
C CYS A 11 4.32 -0.81 4.71
N GLY A 12 3.24 -1.36 4.14
CA GLY A 12 3.10 -1.57 2.69
C GLY A 12 3.54 -2.93 2.15
N GLY A 13 3.67 -3.98 2.98
CA GLY A 13 4.07 -5.31 2.51
C GLY A 13 3.10 -5.92 1.48
N LEU A 14 1.78 -5.79 1.72
CA LEU A 14 0.76 -6.26 0.78
C LEU A 14 0.74 -5.41 -0.50
N SER A 15 0.79 -4.09 -0.35
CA SER A 15 0.89 -3.15 -1.47
C SER A 15 2.09 -3.42 -2.39
N LEU A 16 3.26 -3.74 -1.84
CA LEU A 16 4.41 -4.15 -2.66
C LEU A 16 4.10 -5.40 -3.50
N GLY A 17 3.43 -6.39 -2.91
CA GLY A 17 2.95 -7.57 -3.63
C GLY A 17 1.97 -7.23 -4.76
N PHE A 18 1.01 -6.33 -4.51
CA PHE A 18 0.09 -5.84 -5.53
C PHE A 18 0.81 -5.15 -6.69
N ALA A 19 1.74 -4.25 -6.39
CA ALA A 19 2.54 -3.55 -7.40
C ALA A 19 3.34 -4.55 -8.27
N GLN A 20 4.00 -5.53 -7.64
CA GLN A 20 4.74 -6.59 -8.34
C GLN A 20 3.85 -7.50 -9.18
N ALA A 21 2.61 -7.74 -8.75
CA ALA A 21 1.62 -8.53 -9.48
C ALA A 21 0.92 -7.74 -10.61
N GLY A 22 1.26 -6.46 -10.81
CA GLY A 22 0.65 -5.61 -11.83
C GLY A 22 -0.79 -5.22 -11.48
N PHE A 23 -1.04 -4.83 -10.23
CA PHE A 23 -2.27 -4.14 -9.83
C PHE A 23 -2.03 -2.63 -9.77
N GLU A 24 -3.07 -1.86 -10.05
CA GLU A 24 -3.05 -0.40 -9.88
C GLU A 24 -3.58 -0.06 -8.48
N ILE A 25 -2.68 0.33 -7.57
CA ILE A 25 -3.04 0.76 -6.22
C ILE A 25 -3.46 2.22 -6.30
N VAL A 26 -4.75 2.50 -6.09
CA VAL A 26 -5.30 3.86 -6.20
C VAL A 26 -5.37 4.59 -4.87
N ALA A 27 -5.35 3.85 -3.76
CA ALA A 27 -5.26 4.38 -2.41
C ALA A 27 -4.79 3.30 -1.43
N ALA A 28 -4.09 3.72 -0.38
CA ALA A 28 -3.73 2.89 0.76
C ALA A 28 -4.04 3.65 2.06
N TYR A 29 -4.65 2.97 3.03
CA TYR A 29 -5.08 3.58 4.29
C TYR A 29 -4.57 2.79 5.49
N ASP A 30 -4.08 3.50 6.49
CA ASP A 30 -3.77 2.99 7.81
C ASP A 30 -4.01 4.09 8.86
N ASN A 31 -4.26 3.71 10.11
CA ASN A 31 -4.47 4.65 11.20
C ASN A 31 -3.15 5.09 11.84
N TRP A 32 -2.09 4.28 11.71
CA TRP A 32 -0.82 4.56 12.38
C TRP A 32 0.11 5.39 11.48
N GLU A 33 0.33 6.64 11.87
CA GLU A 33 1.17 7.58 11.12
C GLU A 33 2.58 7.04 10.82
N ARG A 34 3.22 6.35 11.77
CA ARG A 34 4.55 5.75 11.56
C ARG A 34 4.54 4.65 10.49
N ALA A 35 3.45 3.89 10.40
CA ALA A 35 3.30 2.89 9.36
C ALA A 35 3.18 3.56 7.99
N LEU A 36 2.41 4.65 7.89
CA LEU A 36 2.29 5.47 6.68
C LEU A 36 3.58 6.17 6.28
N GLU A 37 4.39 6.65 7.23
CA GLU A 37 5.73 7.18 6.94
C GLU A 37 6.61 6.11 6.29
N CYS A 38 6.63 4.90 6.86
CA CYS A 38 7.38 3.77 6.30
C CYS A 38 6.84 3.36 4.92
N TYR A 39 5.52 3.28 4.77
CA TYR A 39 4.84 2.98 3.51
C TYR A 39 5.30 3.94 2.41
N ARG A 40 5.19 5.26 2.63
CA ARG A 40 5.53 6.31 1.65
C ARG A 40 7.02 6.36 1.28
N ALA A 41 7.88 5.85 2.15
CA ALA A 41 9.31 5.78 1.87
C ALA A 41 9.69 4.62 0.94
N ASN A 42 8.79 3.63 0.75
CA ASN A 42 9.08 2.39 0.03
C ASN A 42 8.18 2.14 -1.20
N LEU A 43 7.08 2.88 -1.37
CA LEU A 43 6.08 2.74 -2.43
C LEU A 43 5.65 4.12 -2.94
#